data_AF-A0AAV0IBU9-F1
#
_entry.id   AF-A0AAV0IBU9-F1
#
_cell.length_a   1.000
_cell.length_b   1.000
_cell.length_c   1.000
_cell.angle_alpha   90.00
_cell.angle_beta   90.00
_cell.angle_gamma   90.00
#
_symmetry.space_group_name_H-M   'P 1'
#
loop_
_entity.id
_entity.type
_entity.pdbx_description
1 polymer ?
#
loop_
_entity_poly.entity_id
_entity_poly.type
_entity_poly.pdbx_seq_one_letter_code
_entity_poly.pdbx_strand_id
1 'polypeptide(L)'
;MAEAAAVEIDRLSDLPDNILHHVLSFLDTVTIVKTSILSRRWRCLWKDVPVLCFQRKGFRSKLGFEEHVNRILANRSHHATVREIRLDYYSSGLSWEEPDAKVFDSVLRYAASSQSPGGMISRLHHLSIRNPPVFDSFYRRFTDVIASICTHRHHETLRTLNMHGVDVALVPMTAASGFQMLTTLQLRSCEFHDPDPFGGFPCLNHLKLFNCTSSPSGFAVLGPHLVDLEIDSPFLSVSDGLIRVSAPKLKSFRFEDQNLRSRGYPTLDLPALDHATIHFHWHEYLLVAPGCRSYVSREGSIRARLNLFGDLHNAESLILCFDSSTEVSMSMMIMKCVL
;
A
#
# COMPACT_ATOMS: atom_id res chain seq x y z
N MET A 1 57.04 -26.09 16.06
CA MET A 1 55.66 -25.96 16.57
C MET A 1 54.85 -25.30 15.47
N ALA A 2 53.92 -26.03 14.85
CA ALA A 2 53.03 -25.48 13.83
C ALA A 2 51.76 -24.98 14.52
N GLU A 3 51.51 -23.68 14.39
CA GLU A 3 50.31 -23.01 14.88
C GLU A 3 49.13 -23.42 14.00
N ALA A 4 48.17 -24.13 14.59
CA ALA A 4 46.96 -24.54 13.90
C ALA A 4 46.10 -23.29 13.66
N ALA A 5 46.11 -22.78 12.43
CA ALA A 5 45.18 -21.75 12.00
C ALA A 5 43.75 -22.25 12.24
N ALA A 6 42.99 -21.53 13.06
CA ALA A 6 41.57 -21.79 13.24
C ALA A 6 40.90 -21.66 11.87
N VAL A 7 40.47 -22.79 11.30
CA VAL A 7 39.69 -22.79 10.07
C VAL A 7 38.36 -22.12 10.41
N GLU A 8 38.17 -20.88 9.95
CA GLU A 8 36.86 -20.23 9.98
C GLU A 8 35.91 -21.08 9.14
N ILE A 9 35.02 -21.80 9.82
CA ILE A 9 34.01 -22.65 9.17
C ILE A 9 32.97 -21.72 8.56
N ASP A 10 32.85 -21.71 7.23
CA ASP A 10 31.79 -21.01 6.51
C ASP A 10 30.45 -21.74 6.68
N ARG A 11 29.81 -21.49 7.82
CA ARG A 11 28.51 -22.08 8.19
C ARG A 11 27.37 -21.65 7.26
N LEU A 12 27.54 -20.56 6.51
CA LEU A 12 26.51 -20.06 5.60
C LEU A 12 26.47 -20.88 4.32
N SER A 13 27.64 -21.29 3.81
CA SER A 13 27.75 -22.18 2.66
C SER A 13 27.25 -23.61 2.91
N ASP A 14 27.12 -24.04 4.17
CA ASP A 14 26.58 -25.36 4.55
C ASP A 14 25.04 -25.40 4.62
N LEU A 15 24.37 -24.24 4.68
CA LEU A 15 22.91 -24.19 4.77
C LEU A 15 22.27 -24.71 3.47
N PRO A 16 21.13 -25.40 3.52
CA PRO A 16 20.34 -25.76 2.34
C PRO A 16 19.80 -24.55 1.56
N ASP A 17 19.59 -24.70 0.24
CA ASP A 17 19.16 -23.60 -0.65
C ASP A 17 17.84 -22.95 -0.20
N ASN A 18 16.88 -23.73 0.34
CA ASN A 18 15.62 -23.19 0.83
C ASN A 18 15.79 -22.25 2.02
N ILE A 19 16.75 -22.53 2.91
CA ILE A 19 17.08 -21.64 4.03
C ILE A 19 17.79 -20.39 3.52
N LEU A 20 18.72 -20.55 2.57
CA LEU A 20 19.39 -19.41 1.95
C LEU A 20 18.42 -18.49 1.20
N HIS A 21 17.46 -19.04 0.44
CA HIS A 21 16.40 -18.27 -0.19
C HIS A 21 15.52 -17.54 0.83
N HIS A 22 15.24 -18.17 1.97
CA HIS A 22 14.49 -17.52 3.05
C HIS A 22 15.28 -16.35 3.66
N VAL A 23 16.56 -16.53 3.95
CA VAL A 23 17.43 -15.44 4.44
C VAL A 23 17.53 -14.31 3.41
N LEU A 24 17.75 -14.64 2.14
CA LEU A 24 17.83 -13.67 1.05
C LEU A 24 16.50 -12.92 0.85
N SER A 25 15.36 -13.52 1.16
CA SER A 25 14.05 -12.87 1.00
C SER A 25 13.83 -11.64 1.87
N PHE A 26 14.65 -11.45 2.91
CA PHE A 26 14.65 -10.25 3.76
C PHE A 26 15.44 -9.07 3.18
N LEU A 27 16.21 -9.29 2.11
CA LEU A 27 17.05 -8.27 1.47
C LEU A 27 16.38 -7.69 0.23
N ASP A 28 16.79 -6.48 -0.17
CA ASP A 28 16.40 -5.95 -1.47
C ASP A 28 17.11 -6.70 -2.61
N THR A 29 16.47 -6.80 -3.77
CA THR A 29 16.96 -7.65 -4.87
C THR A 29 18.35 -7.25 -5.35
N VAL A 30 18.71 -5.95 -5.27
CA VAL A 30 20.02 -5.46 -5.68
C VAL A 30 21.10 -6.00 -4.75
N THR A 31 20.84 -5.96 -3.44
CA THR A 31 21.72 -6.56 -2.43
C THR A 31 21.82 -8.08 -2.60
N ILE A 32 20.71 -8.77 -2.87
CA ILE A 32 20.73 -10.21 -3.17
C ILE A 32 21.66 -10.51 -4.36
N VAL A 33 21.53 -9.78 -5.47
CA VAL A 33 22.40 -9.99 -6.65
C VAL A 33 23.87 -9.73 -6.32
N LYS A 34 24.19 -8.75 -5.45
CA LYS A 34 25.57 -8.51 -5.01
C LYS A 34 26.19 -9.69 -4.27
N THR A 35 25.39 -10.52 -3.58
CA THR A 35 25.90 -11.74 -2.92
C THR A 35 26.46 -12.78 -3.91
N SER A 36 26.16 -12.65 -5.22
CA SER A 36 26.66 -13.54 -6.28
C SER A 36 28.18 -13.66 -6.37
N ILE A 37 28.92 -12.71 -5.79
CA ILE A 37 30.39 -12.72 -5.76
C ILE A 37 30.96 -13.60 -4.65
N LEU A 38 30.15 -14.01 -3.66
CA LEU A 38 30.62 -14.74 -2.47
C LEU A 38 31.12 -16.14 -2.82
N SER A 39 30.41 -16.87 -3.68
CA SER A 39 30.87 -18.17 -4.17
C SER A 39 30.14 -18.59 -5.46
N ARG A 40 30.58 -19.70 -6.07
CA ARG A 40 29.92 -20.29 -7.25
C ARG A 40 28.45 -20.62 -6.99
N ARG A 41 28.10 -21.03 -5.77
CA ARG A 41 26.71 -21.35 -5.38
C ARG A 41 25.84 -20.09 -5.36
N TRP A 42 26.34 -19.02 -4.74
CA TRP A 42 25.65 -17.73 -4.64
C TRP A 42 25.42 -17.04 -5.99
N ARG A 43 26.26 -17.35 -7.00
CA ARG A 43 26.08 -16.86 -8.37
C ARG A 43 24.72 -17.24 -8.97
N CYS A 44 24.15 -18.37 -8.58
CA CYS A 44 22.88 -18.86 -9.08
C CYS A 44 21.72 -18.69 -8.09
N LEU A 45 21.98 -18.73 -6.77
CA LEU A 45 20.94 -18.67 -5.73
C LEU A 45 19.94 -17.52 -5.90
N TRP A 46 20.41 -16.31 -6.23
CA TRP A 46 19.53 -15.15 -6.36
C TRP A 46 18.47 -15.31 -7.47
N LYS A 47 18.72 -16.15 -8.48
CA LYS A 47 17.84 -16.32 -9.64
C LYS A 47 16.53 -17.02 -9.28
N ASP A 48 16.50 -17.79 -8.21
CA ASP A 48 15.36 -18.58 -7.74
C ASP A 48 14.66 -17.98 -6.51
N VAL A 49 15.17 -16.86 -5.97
CA VAL A 49 14.57 -16.21 -4.80
C VAL A 49 13.13 -15.79 -5.11
N PRO A 50 12.13 -16.15 -4.27
CA PRO A 50 10.72 -15.92 -4.57
C PRO A 50 10.23 -14.50 -4.28
N VAL A 51 11.04 -13.68 -3.61
CA VAL A 51 10.71 -12.29 -3.24
C VAL A 51 11.58 -11.34 -4.06
N LEU A 52 10.94 -10.40 -4.76
CA LEU A 52 11.58 -9.36 -5.54
C LEU A 52 11.25 -8.01 -4.91
N CYS A 53 12.25 -7.32 -4.37
CA CYS A 53 12.11 -5.96 -3.86
C CYS A 53 13.06 -5.02 -4.61
N PHE A 54 12.50 -4.17 -5.46
CA PHE A 54 13.21 -3.16 -6.23
C PHE A 54 12.98 -1.78 -5.63
N GLN A 55 14.07 -1.11 -5.25
CA GLN A 55 14.03 0.24 -4.70
C GLN A 55 14.89 1.16 -5.57
N ARG A 56 14.33 2.30 -5.99
CA ARG A 56 15.07 3.33 -6.74
C ARG A 56 16.15 4.00 -5.88
N LYS A 57 15.96 4.01 -4.55
CA LYS A 57 16.90 4.53 -3.56
C LYS A 57 18.27 3.85 -3.75
N GLY A 58 19.32 4.66 -3.86
CA GLY A 58 20.71 4.19 -4.04
C GLY A 58 21.19 4.12 -5.49
N PHE A 59 20.33 4.36 -6.49
CA PHE A 59 20.76 4.53 -7.88
C PHE A 59 21.08 6.01 -8.18
N ARG A 60 22.09 6.26 -9.01
CA ARG A 60 22.48 7.63 -9.41
C ARG A 60 21.58 8.20 -10.52
N SER A 61 21.02 7.33 -11.37
CA SER A 61 20.18 7.73 -12.49
C SER A 61 18.96 6.82 -12.61
N LYS A 62 17.90 7.38 -13.20
CA LYS A 62 16.67 6.67 -13.56
C LYS A 62 16.96 5.50 -14.50
N LEU A 63 17.61 5.75 -15.63
CA LEU A 63 18.02 4.70 -16.59
C LEU A 63 18.83 3.58 -15.95
N GLY A 64 19.76 3.89 -15.05
CA GLY A 64 20.57 2.88 -14.37
C GLY A 64 19.75 1.95 -13.49
N PHE A 65 18.68 2.45 -12.85
CA PHE A 65 17.74 1.62 -12.10
C PHE A 65 16.93 0.73 -13.04
N GLU A 66 16.38 1.29 -14.11
CA GLU A 66 15.55 0.56 -15.07
C GLU A 66 16.31 -0.58 -15.75
N GLU A 67 17.52 -0.30 -16.25
CA GLU A 67 18.40 -1.31 -16.84
C GLU A 67 18.73 -2.42 -15.85
N HIS A 68 18.94 -2.08 -14.58
CA HIS A 68 19.24 -3.05 -13.54
C HIS A 68 18.04 -3.95 -13.25
N VAL A 69 16.84 -3.38 -13.10
CA VAL A 69 15.59 -4.14 -12.93
C VAL A 69 15.37 -5.07 -14.12
N ASN A 70 15.41 -4.54 -15.35
CA ASN A 70 15.21 -5.34 -16.56
C ASN A 70 16.24 -6.48 -16.69
N ARG A 71 17.51 -6.21 -16.37
CA ARG A 71 18.57 -7.23 -16.39
C ARG A 71 18.32 -8.31 -15.35
N ILE A 72 17.86 -7.97 -14.16
CA ILE A 72 17.50 -8.95 -13.14
C ILE A 72 16.35 -9.81 -13.64
N LEU A 73 15.23 -9.20 -14.05
CA LEU A 73 14.04 -9.92 -14.51
C LEU A 73 14.37 -10.88 -15.67
N ALA A 74 15.19 -10.45 -16.63
CA ALA A 74 15.61 -11.26 -17.77
C ALA A 74 16.55 -12.42 -17.42
N ASN A 75 17.28 -12.36 -16.31
CA ASN A 75 18.26 -13.38 -15.91
C ASN A 75 17.75 -14.31 -14.80
N ARG A 76 16.49 -14.18 -14.40
CA ARG A 76 15.85 -15.11 -13.46
C ARG A 76 15.65 -16.47 -14.12
N SER A 77 15.61 -17.50 -13.29
CA SER A 77 15.33 -18.86 -13.73
C SER A 77 13.89 -18.97 -14.23
N HIS A 78 13.69 -19.66 -15.36
CA HIS A 78 12.36 -19.91 -15.92
C HIS A 78 11.47 -20.76 -15.01
N HIS A 79 12.05 -21.48 -14.05
CA HIS A 79 11.34 -22.31 -13.09
C HIS A 79 11.09 -21.59 -11.76
N ALA A 80 11.63 -20.38 -11.57
CA ALA A 80 11.54 -19.65 -10.32
C ALA A 80 10.11 -19.16 -10.08
N THR A 81 9.47 -19.63 -9.02
CA THR A 81 8.17 -19.12 -8.61
C THR A 81 8.32 -17.81 -7.86
N VAL A 82 7.56 -16.80 -8.24
CA VAL A 82 7.55 -15.49 -7.56
C VAL A 82 6.34 -15.43 -6.64
N ARG A 83 6.58 -15.10 -5.37
CA ARG A 83 5.54 -14.95 -4.34
C ARG A 83 5.26 -13.50 -4.01
N GLU A 84 6.26 -12.64 -4.14
CA GLU A 84 6.15 -11.24 -3.77
C GLU A 84 6.95 -10.37 -4.73
N ILE A 85 6.32 -9.27 -5.17
CA ILE A 85 6.98 -8.22 -5.95
C ILE A 85 6.67 -6.89 -5.27
N ARG A 86 7.73 -6.16 -4.91
CA ARG A 86 7.66 -4.79 -4.41
C ARG A 86 8.51 -3.90 -5.32
N LEU A 87 7.90 -2.89 -5.93
CA LEU A 87 8.58 -1.84 -6.67
C LEU A 87 8.31 -0.51 -5.97
N ASP A 88 9.38 0.13 -5.50
CA ASP A 88 9.32 1.45 -4.89
C ASP A 88 10.21 2.43 -5.67
N TYR A 89 9.56 3.37 -6.33
CA TYR A 89 10.22 4.42 -7.09
C TYR A 89 10.39 5.72 -6.29
N TYR A 90 10.52 5.66 -4.97
CA TYR A 90 10.89 6.85 -4.21
C TYR A 90 12.32 7.32 -4.55
N SER A 91 12.46 8.54 -5.08
CA SER A 91 13.75 9.20 -5.29
C SER A 91 14.04 10.11 -4.10
N SER A 92 15.20 9.94 -3.44
CA SER A 92 15.62 10.78 -2.30
C SER A 92 16.21 12.13 -2.74
N GLY A 93 16.02 12.54 -3.99
CA GLY A 93 16.54 13.80 -4.53
C GLY A 93 15.66 15.00 -4.16
N LEU A 94 16.26 16.19 -4.07
CA LEU A 94 15.56 17.46 -3.83
C LEU A 94 14.62 17.87 -4.97
N SER A 95 14.72 17.22 -6.13
CA SER A 95 13.83 17.39 -7.27
C SER A 95 13.09 16.08 -7.55
N TRP A 96 11.76 16.14 -7.55
CA TRP A 96 10.92 15.05 -8.03
C TRP A 96 11.24 14.78 -9.51
N GLU A 97 11.90 13.65 -9.77
CA GLU A 97 12.07 13.12 -11.12
C GLU A 97 10.93 12.14 -11.41
N GLU A 98 10.17 12.43 -12.46
CA GLU A 98 9.06 11.56 -12.83
C GLU A 98 9.54 10.15 -13.23
N PRO A 99 8.89 9.07 -12.75
CA PRO A 99 9.24 7.70 -13.14
C PRO A 99 9.02 7.41 -14.63
N ASP A 100 9.76 6.48 -15.24
CA ASP A 100 9.44 5.99 -16.59
C ASP A 100 8.41 4.89 -16.43
N ALA A 101 7.37 4.90 -17.25
CA ALA A 101 6.41 3.82 -17.35
C ALA A 101 7.08 2.47 -17.67
N LYS A 102 8.22 2.47 -18.37
CA LYS A 102 8.91 1.24 -18.82
C LYS A 102 9.26 0.28 -17.69
N VAL A 103 9.77 0.76 -16.55
CA VAL A 103 10.17 -0.14 -15.46
C VAL A 103 8.96 -0.79 -14.79
N PHE A 104 7.90 -0.02 -14.61
CA PHE A 104 6.63 -0.52 -14.08
C PHE A 104 6.03 -1.54 -15.04
N ASP A 105 5.97 -1.22 -16.33
CA ASP A 105 5.47 -2.14 -17.36
C ASP A 105 6.26 -3.45 -17.37
N SER A 106 7.59 -3.39 -17.27
CA SER A 106 8.43 -4.59 -17.21
C SER A 106 8.12 -5.44 -15.98
N VAL A 107 8.00 -4.81 -14.80
CA VAL A 107 7.69 -5.51 -13.55
C VAL A 107 6.28 -6.10 -13.58
N LEU A 108 5.29 -5.38 -14.10
CA LEU A 108 3.90 -5.84 -14.21
C LEU A 108 3.76 -6.94 -15.25
N ARG A 109 4.42 -6.82 -16.41
CA ARG A 109 4.49 -7.90 -17.41
C ARG A 109 5.15 -9.14 -16.82
N TYR A 110 6.22 -8.98 -16.05
CA TYR A 110 6.86 -10.08 -15.35
C TYR A 110 5.94 -10.71 -14.29
N ALA A 111 5.19 -9.90 -13.54
CA ALA A 111 4.20 -10.39 -12.58
C ALA A 111 3.13 -11.24 -13.28
N ALA A 112 2.59 -10.75 -14.40
CA ALA A 112 1.61 -11.47 -15.22
C ALA A 112 2.19 -12.71 -15.92
N SER A 113 3.47 -12.67 -16.32
CA SER A 113 4.14 -13.75 -17.05
C SER A 113 4.89 -14.75 -16.17
N SER A 114 4.95 -14.54 -14.85
CA SER A 114 5.57 -15.44 -13.85
C SER A 114 4.80 -16.75 -13.65
N GLN A 115 4.43 -17.37 -14.78
CA GLN A 115 3.73 -18.62 -14.91
C GLN A 115 4.75 -19.77 -14.81
N SER A 116 4.37 -20.84 -14.13
CA SER A 116 5.21 -22.03 -14.08
C SER A 116 5.29 -22.70 -15.47
N PRO A 117 6.43 -23.32 -15.82
CA PRO A 117 6.52 -24.15 -17.02
C PRO A 117 5.57 -25.33 -16.84
N GLY A 118 4.50 -25.34 -17.63
CA GLY A 118 3.38 -26.29 -17.49
C GLY A 118 1.99 -25.63 -17.47
N GLY A 119 1.89 -24.30 -17.53
CA GLY A 119 0.60 -23.59 -17.58
C GLY A 119 -0.16 -23.60 -16.26
N MET A 120 0.51 -23.92 -15.15
CA MET A 120 -0.11 -24.04 -13.84
C MET A 120 0.17 -22.78 -13.01
N ILE A 121 -0.87 -22.02 -12.73
CA ILE A 121 -1.11 -21.13 -11.59
C ILE A 121 0.08 -20.28 -11.11
N SER A 122 -0.03 -18.95 -11.27
CA SER A 122 0.90 -18.04 -10.62
C SER A 122 0.74 -18.06 -9.10
N ARG A 123 1.88 -17.98 -8.42
CA ARG A 123 1.99 -18.01 -6.96
C ARG A 123 2.21 -16.61 -6.37
N LEU A 124 1.94 -15.55 -7.13
CA LEU A 124 2.11 -14.19 -6.65
C LEU A 124 1.05 -13.88 -5.59
N HIS A 125 1.48 -13.77 -4.34
CA HIS A 125 0.61 -13.47 -3.20
C HIS A 125 0.59 -11.98 -2.85
N HIS A 126 1.70 -11.28 -3.10
CA HIS A 126 1.86 -9.88 -2.74
C HIS A 126 2.41 -9.07 -3.93
N LEU A 127 1.69 -8.01 -4.29
CA LEU A 127 2.12 -7.03 -5.27
C LEU A 127 2.04 -5.63 -4.65
N SER A 128 3.18 -4.93 -4.60
CA SER A 128 3.26 -3.54 -4.14
C SER A 128 3.94 -2.69 -5.20
N ILE A 129 3.23 -1.67 -5.66
CA ILE A 129 3.73 -0.68 -6.61
C ILE A 129 3.59 0.70 -5.97
N ARG A 130 4.71 1.37 -5.70
CA ARG A 130 4.76 2.68 -5.05
C ARG A 130 5.42 3.72 -5.95
N ASN A 131 4.86 4.93 -5.92
CA ASN A 131 5.29 6.09 -6.71
C ASN A 131 5.31 5.85 -8.24
N PRO A 132 4.21 5.36 -8.88
CA PRO A 132 4.16 5.23 -10.33
C PRO A 132 4.09 6.58 -11.07
N PRO A 133 4.31 6.59 -12.39
CA PRO A 133 4.10 7.77 -13.23
C PRO A 133 2.64 8.26 -13.16
N VAL A 134 2.41 9.58 -13.27
CA VAL A 134 1.12 10.22 -12.99
C VAL A 134 0.35 10.60 -14.27
N PHE A 135 0.41 9.77 -15.31
CA PHE A 135 -0.31 10.03 -16.58
C PHE A 135 -1.35 8.95 -16.89
N ASP A 136 -2.50 9.38 -17.43
CA ASP A 136 -3.66 8.52 -17.80
C ASP A 136 -3.29 7.27 -18.60
N SER A 137 -2.33 7.37 -19.52
CA SER A 137 -1.91 6.24 -20.37
C SER A 137 -1.24 5.12 -19.56
N PHE A 138 -0.51 5.47 -18.50
CA PHE A 138 0.07 4.50 -17.58
C PHE A 138 -1.02 3.84 -16.75
N TYR A 139 -1.97 4.61 -16.20
CA TYR A 139 -3.06 4.05 -15.39
C TYR A 139 -3.93 3.08 -16.17
N ARG A 140 -4.26 3.36 -17.43
CA ARG A 140 -5.00 2.43 -18.28
C ARG A 140 -4.23 1.13 -18.50
N ARG A 141 -2.94 1.22 -18.86
CA ARG A 141 -2.09 0.04 -19.09
C ARG A 141 -1.87 -0.77 -17.82
N PHE A 142 -1.61 -0.09 -16.71
CA PHE A 142 -1.49 -0.67 -15.38
C PHE A 142 -2.74 -1.47 -15.05
N THR A 143 -3.88 -0.85 -15.27
CA THR A 143 -5.18 -1.47 -15.09
C THR A 143 -5.38 -2.70 -15.96
N ASP A 144 -5.05 -2.64 -17.26
CA ASP A 144 -5.15 -3.80 -18.15
C ASP A 144 -4.28 -4.96 -17.68
N VAL A 145 -3.09 -4.68 -17.15
CA VAL A 145 -2.20 -5.72 -16.62
C VAL A 145 -2.71 -6.28 -15.30
N ILE A 146 -3.23 -5.43 -14.40
CA ILE A 146 -3.87 -5.89 -13.16
C ILE A 146 -5.11 -6.73 -13.50
N ALA A 147 -5.97 -6.26 -14.39
CA ALA A 147 -7.12 -7.00 -14.90
C ALA A 147 -6.69 -8.31 -15.56
N SER A 148 -5.58 -8.33 -16.31
CA SER A 148 -4.99 -9.55 -16.86
C SER A 148 -4.56 -10.51 -15.75
N ILE A 149 -3.85 -10.03 -14.72
CA ILE A 149 -3.49 -10.83 -13.55
C ILE A 149 -4.76 -11.39 -12.87
N CYS A 150 -5.89 -10.67 -12.88
CA CYS A 150 -7.16 -11.10 -12.26
C CYS A 150 -8.01 -12.05 -13.11
N THR A 151 -8.10 -11.81 -14.41
CA THR A 151 -9.04 -12.47 -15.34
C THR A 151 -8.51 -13.80 -15.88
N HIS A 152 -7.19 -14.00 -15.87
CA HIS A 152 -6.62 -15.30 -16.19
C HIS A 152 -6.92 -16.26 -15.02
N ARG A 153 -7.67 -17.34 -15.32
CA ARG A 153 -8.21 -18.41 -14.43
C ARG A 153 -7.19 -19.16 -13.55
N HIS A 154 -5.99 -18.62 -13.38
CA HIS A 154 -4.84 -19.28 -12.78
C HIS A 154 -4.12 -18.39 -11.75
N HIS A 155 -4.72 -17.29 -11.28
CA HIS A 155 -4.12 -16.41 -10.27
C HIS A 155 -5.06 -16.22 -9.06
N GLU A 156 -5.57 -17.34 -8.52
CA GLU A 156 -6.39 -17.39 -7.29
C GLU A 156 -5.57 -17.10 -6.01
N THR A 157 -4.35 -16.58 -6.10
CA THR A 157 -3.42 -16.55 -4.96
C THR A 157 -3.05 -15.16 -4.48
N LEU A 158 -3.40 -14.09 -5.21
CA LEU A 158 -3.06 -12.73 -4.76
C LEU A 158 -3.89 -12.36 -3.54
N ARG A 159 -3.22 -12.13 -2.41
CA ARG A 159 -3.83 -11.80 -1.11
C ARG A 159 -3.62 -10.35 -0.72
N THR A 160 -2.53 -9.76 -1.18
CA THR A 160 -2.18 -8.38 -0.84
C THR A 160 -1.84 -7.58 -2.08
N LEU A 161 -2.49 -6.43 -2.19
CA LEU A 161 -2.27 -5.45 -3.24
C LEU A 161 -2.04 -4.08 -2.59
N ASN A 162 -0.91 -3.46 -2.89
CA ASN A 162 -0.59 -2.11 -2.46
C ASN A 162 -0.31 -1.24 -3.68
N MET A 163 -1.07 -0.16 -3.83
CA MET A 163 -0.99 0.74 -4.97
C MET A 163 -0.87 2.19 -4.49
N HIS A 164 -0.09 2.95 -5.24
CA HIS A 164 0.04 4.39 -5.06
C HIS A 164 -0.39 5.10 -6.34
N GLY A 165 -1.14 6.20 -6.27
CA GLY A 165 -1.46 7.05 -7.41
C GLY A 165 -2.55 6.53 -8.36
N VAL A 166 -3.13 5.35 -8.14
CA VAL A 166 -4.01 4.72 -9.14
C VAL A 166 -5.44 5.28 -9.07
N ASP A 167 -6.03 5.65 -10.21
CA ASP A 167 -7.49 5.82 -10.31
C ASP A 167 -8.16 4.44 -10.31
N VAL A 168 -8.87 4.15 -9.22
CA VAL A 168 -9.49 2.84 -9.01
C VAL A 168 -10.72 2.65 -9.88
N ALA A 169 -11.32 3.74 -10.39
CA ALA A 169 -12.46 3.67 -11.30
C ALA A 169 -12.10 3.04 -12.65
N LEU A 170 -10.81 3.06 -13.02
CA LEU A 170 -10.35 2.43 -14.26
C LEU A 170 -10.28 0.91 -14.13
N VAL A 171 -10.04 0.35 -12.93
CA VAL A 171 -10.00 -1.10 -12.74
C VAL A 171 -11.39 -1.65 -13.02
N PRO A 172 -11.60 -2.48 -14.08
CA PRO A 172 -12.92 -2.97 -14.43
C PRO A 172 -13.37 -3.98 -13.37
N MET A 173 -13.92 -3.48 -12.27
CA MET A 173 -14.38 -4.25 -11.13
C MET A 173 -15.90 -4.38 -11.20
N THR A 174 -16.39 -5.04 -12.26
CA THR A 174 -17.75 -5.57 -12.18
C THR A 174 -17.77 -6.74 -11.21
N ALA A 175 -18.89 -7.00 -10.54
CA ALA A 175 -19.05 -8.12 -9.60
C ALA A 175 -18.68 -9.51 -10.18
N ALA A 176 -18.59 -9.63 -11.51
CA ALA A 176 -18.16 -10.84 -12.22
C ALA A 176 -16.63 -10.94 -12.45
N SER A 177 -15.87 -9.87 -12.22
CA SER A 177 -14.44 -9.72 -12.51
C SER A 177 -13.71 -9.05 -11.32
N GLY A 178 -13.68 -9.73 -10.17
CA GLY A 178 -13.09 -9.21 -8.94
C GLY A 178 -11.95 -10.06 -8.39
N PHE A 179 -11.15 -9.52 -7.48
CA PHE A 179 -10.10 -10.28 -6.80
C PHE A 179 -10.73 -11.21 -5.74
N GLN A 180 -10.96 -12.46 -6.12
CA GLN A 180 -11.70 -13.42 -5.28
C GLN A 180 -10.99 -13.81 -3.98
N MET A 181 -9.67 -13.59 -3.87
CA MET A 181 -8.85 -14.03 -2.73
C MET A 181 -8.07 -12.89 -2.08
N LEU A 182 -8.29 -11.65 -2.53
CA LEU A 182 -7.59 -10.49 -1.99
C LEU A 182 -8.16 -10.15 -0.61
N THR A 183 -7.33 -10.28 0.41
CA THR A 183 -7.69 -10.01 1.80
C THR A 183 -7.21 -8.64 2.27
N THR A 184 -6.18 -8.09 1.62
CA THR A 184 -5.55 -6.83 2.02
C THR A 184 -5.39 -5.92 0.83
N LEU A 185 -5.98 -4.73 0.90
CA LEU A 185 -5.86 -3.69 -0.09
C LEU A 185 -5.33 -2.42 0.57
N GLN A 186 -4.24 -1.89 0.04
CA GLN A 186 -3.70 -0.60 0.43
C GLN A 186 -3.68 0.31 -0.79
N LEU A 187 -4.34 1.46 -0.67
CA LEU A 187 -4.40 2.48 -1.69
C LEU A 187 -3.82 3.76 -1.11
N ARG A 188 -2.97 4.43 -1.89
CA ARG A 188 -2.39 5.70 -1.50
C ARG A 188 -2.48 6.70 -2.63
N SER A 189 -2.89 7.93 -2.39
CA SER A 189 -2.97 8.97 -3.43
C SER A 189 -3.87 8.57 -4.61
N CYS A 190 -4.97 7.83 -4.33
CA CYS A 190 -5.91 7.34 -5.34
C CYS A 190 -7.16 8.21 -5.42
N GLU A 191 -7.72 8.39 -6.62
CA GLU A 191 -8.99 9.10 -6.83
C GLU A 191 -10.13 8.11 -7.05
N PHE A 192 -11.31 8.41 -6.49
CA PHE A 192 -12.50 7.58 -6.60
C PHE A 192 -13.66 8.33 -7.27
N HIS A 193 -14.07 7.84 -8.44
CA HIS A 193 -15.26 8.34 -9.16
C HIS A 193 -16.50 7.44 -9.00
N ASP A 194 -16.30 6.15 -8.73
CA ASP A 194 -17.38 5.19 -8.50
C ASP A 194 -17.95 5.35 -7.08
N PRO A 195 -19.28 5.36 -6.89
CA PRO A 195 -19.89 5.34 -5.56
C PRO A 195 -19.61 4.06 -4.75
N ASP A 196 -19.30 2.92 -5.37
CA ASP A 196 -18.93 1.66 -4.71
C ASP A 196 -17.61 1.08 -5.29
N PRO A 197 -16.46 1.71 -4.98
CA PRO A 197 -15.18 1.33 -5.57
C PRO A 197 -14.64 0.00 -5.02
N PHE A 198 -15.29 -0.61 -4.04
CA PHE A 198 -14.82 -1.83 -3.37
C PHE A 198 -15.69 -3.07 -3.61
N GLY A 199 -16.79 -2.96 -4.35
CA GLY A 199 -17.68 -4.09 -4.68
C GLY A 199 -16.99 -5.26 -5.39
N GLY A 200 -15.82 -5.03 -6.01
CA GLY A 200 -14.99 -6.06 -6.65
C GLY A 200 -14.09 -6.89 -5.72
N PHE A 201 -14.10 -6.65 -4.41
CA PHE A 201 -13.23 -7.33 -3.44
C PHE A 201 -14.03 -8.10 -2.37
N PRO A 202 -14.63 -9.26 -2.71
CA PRO A 202 -15.58 -9.94 -1.83
C PRO A 202 -14.94 -10.49 -0.53
N CYS A 203 -13.63 -10.75 -0.52
CA CYS A 203 -12.91 -11.33 0.63
C CYS A 203 -12.03 -10.32 1.37
N LEU A 204 -12.27 -9.02 1.18
CA LEU A 204 -11.45 -7.97 1.76
C LEU A 204 -11.62 -7.89 3.28
N ASN A 205 -10.53 -8.13 4.02
CA ASN A 205 -10.48 -8.10 5.47
C ASN A 205 -9.78 -6.85 6.01
N HIS A 206 -8.80 -6.34 5.25
CA HIS A 206 -7.98 -5.19 5.62
C HIS A 206 -7.95 -4.17 4.50
N LEU A 207 -8.42 -2.95 4.78
CA LEU A 207 -8.41 -1.84 3.83
C LEU A 207 -7.65 -0.66 4.42
N LYS A 208 -6.70 -0.13 3.66
CA LYS A 208 -5.99 1.09 4.04
C LYS A 208 -6.04 2.12 2.93
N LEU A 209 -6.55 3.30 3.23
CA LEU A 209 -6.69 4.43 2.32
C LEU A 209 -5.82 5.56 2.85
N PHE A 210 -4.82 5.99 2.09
CA PHE A 210 -3.91 7.07 2.48
C PHE A 210 -3.95 8.17 1.43
N ASN A 211 -4.22 9.42 1.77
CA ASN A 211 -4.22 10.53 0.79
C ASN A 211 -5.15 10.29 -0.42
N CYS A 212 -6.27 9.58 -0.23
CA CYS A 212 -7.23 9.34 -1.31
C CYS A 212 -8.26 10.47 -1.42
N THR A 213 -8.67 10.81 -2.65
CA THR A 213 -9.67 11.83 -2.98
C THR A 213 -10.90 11.18 -3.62
N SER A 214 -12.00 11.93 -3.71
CA SER A 214 -13.22 11.44 -4.33
C SER A 214 -13.97 12.51 -5.10
N SER A 215 -14.84 12.08 -6.01
CA SER A 215 -15.80 12.96 -6.65
C SER A 215 -16.70 13.68 -5.62
N PRO A 216 -17.37 14.79 -5.99
CA PRO A 216 -18.26 15.52 -5.07
C PRO A 216 -19.42 14.71 -4.50
N SER A 217 -19.79 13.60 -5.13
CA SER A 217 -20.79 12.65 -4.62
C SER A 217 -20.27 11.75 -3.50
N GLY A 218 -18.96 11.63 -3.33
CA GLY A 218 -18.33 10.72 -2.37
C GLY A 218 -18.42 9.27 -2.81
N PHE A 219 -18.03 8.37 -1.92
CA PHE A 219 -18.10 6.92 -2.14
C PHE A 219 -18.44 6.17 -0.84
N ALA A 220 -18.86 4.91 -0.99
CA ALA A 220 -19.15 4.01 0.09
C ALA A 220 -18.06 2.93 0.23
N VAL A 221 -17.69 2.65 1.48
CA VAL A 221 -16.93 1.46 1.86
C VAL A 221 -17.92 0.43 2.37
N LEU A 222 -18.38 -0.44 1.46
CA LEU A 222 -19.27 -1.56 1.77
C LEU A 222 -18.43 -2.80 2.06
N GLY A 223 -18.18 -3.09 3.33
CA GLY A 223 -17.23 -4.11 3.78
C GLY A 223 -17.86 -5.22 4.63
N PRO A 224 -18.62 -6.18 4.05
CA PRO A 224 -19.29 -7.23 4.82
C PRO A 224 -18.34 -8.20 5.57
N HIS A 225 -17.08 -8.25 5.13
CA HIS A 225 -16.02 -9.07 5.73
C HIS A 225 -14.86 -8.23 6.29
N LEU A 226 -14.95 -6.90 6.22
CA LEU A 226 -13.87 -6.01 6.63
C LEU A 226 -13.70 -6.07 8.15
N VAL A 227 -12.46 -6.31 8.60
CA VAL A 227 -12.07 -6.44 10.02
C VAL A 227 -11.23 -5.25 10.47
N ASP A 228 -10.42 -4.69 9.58
CA ASP A 228 -9.54 -3.55 9.86
C ASP A 228 -9.65 -2.50 8.74
N LEU A 229 -9.82 -1.25 9.15
CA LEU A 229 -9.93 -0.11 8.25
C LEU A 229 -9.06 1.04 8.75
N GLU A 230 -8.17 1.51 7.89
CA GLU A 230 -7.33 2.68 8.12
C GLU A 230 -7.61 3.73 7.04
N ILE A 231 -7.97 4.94 7.47
CA ILE A 231 -8.20 6.08 6.59
C ILE A 231 -7.32 7.24 7.08
N ASP A 232 -6.30 7.55 6.29
CA ASP A 232 -5.47 8.75 6.42
C ASP A 232 -5.84 9.70 5.30
N SER A 233 -6.40 10.85 5.65
CA SER A 233 -6.93 11.80 4.68
C SER A 233 -6.33 13.20 4.86
N PRO A 234 -5.16 13.45 4.26
CA PRO A 234 -4.53 14.76 4.30
C PRO A 234 -5.29 15.88 3.59
N PHE A 235 -6.15 15.58 2.60
CA PHE A 235 -6.74 16.62 1.75
C PHE A 235 -8.11 16.25 1.14
N LEU A 236 -9.14 15.94 1.95
CA LEU A 236 -10.51 16.00 1.40
C LEU A 236 -10.73 17.43 0.92
N SER A 237 -10.68 17.63 -0.39
CA SER A 237 -10.84 18.95 -0.99
C SER A 237 -12.24 19.49 -0.64
N VAL A 238 -12.46 20.80 -0.73
CA VAL A 238 -13.82 21.37 -0.52
C VAL A 238 -14.82 20.76 -1.53
N SER A 239 -14.32 20.23 -2.65
CA SER A 239 -15.07 19.52 -3.67
C SER A 239 -15.25 18.02 -3.42
N ASP A 240 -14.60 17.41 -2.42
CA ASP A 240 -14.74 15.96 -2.18
C ASP A 240 -16.06 15.68 -1.44
N GLY A 241 -16.72 14.58 -1.83
CA GLY A 241 -17.95 14.14 -1.18
C GLY A 241 -17.71 13.35 0.12
N LEU A 242 -18.80 13.03 0.80
CA LEU A 242 -18.77 12.34 2.10
C LEU A 242 -18.47 10.86 1.93
N ILE A 243 -17.50 10.34 2.68
CA ILE A 243 -17.23 8.90 2.76
C ILE A 243 -18.28 8.24 3.68
N ARG A 244 -18.91 7.17 3.22
CA ARG A 244 -19.84 6.36 4.04
C ARG A 244 -19.24 4.99 4.28
N VAL A 245 -19.13 4.57 5.53
CA VAL A 245 -18.57 3.25 5.88
C VAL A 245 -19.66 2.41 6.50
N SER A 246 -19.98 1.26 5.89
CA SER A 246 -20.84 0.24 6.49
C SER A 246 -20.08 -1.07 6.48
N ALA A 247 -19.64 -1.49 7.66
CA ALA A 247 -18.77 -2.65 7.84
C ALA A 247 -19.16 -3.39 9.14
N PRO A 248 -20.12 -4.32 9.07
CA PRO A 248 -20.75 -4.92 10.26
C PRO A 248 -19.83 -5.84 11.06
N LYS A 249 -18.67 -6.22 10.53
CA LYS A 249 -17.67 -7.09 11.20
C LYS A 249 -16.39 -6.34 11.57
N LEU A 250 -16.35 -5.03 11.38
CA LEU A 250 -15.14 -4.24 11.60
C LEU A 250 -14.78 -4.26 13.10
N LYS A 251 -13.54 -4.61 13.41
CA LYS A 251 -13.01 -4.67 14.78
C LYS A 251 -12.06 -3.54 15.10
N SER A 252 -11.30 -3.10 14.11
CA SER A 252 -10.30 -2.03 14.24
C SER A 252 -10.56 -0.93 13.23
N PHE A 253 -10.61 0.31 13.72
CA PHE A 253 -10.76 1.50 12.91
C PHE A 253 -9.68 2.53 13.28
N ARG A 254 -8.96 3.03 12.27
CA ARG A 254 -7.99 4.11 12.41
C ARG A 254 -8.36 5.25 11.47
N PHE A 255 -8.44 6.46 12.00
CA PHE A 255 -8.70 7.67 11.23
C PHE A 255 -7.66 8.74 11.56
N GLU A 256 -7.09 9.36 10.53
CA GLU A 256 -6.12 10.45 10.68
C GLU A 256 -6.64 11.73 9.99
N ASP A 257 -6.86 12.76 10.81
CA ASP A 257 -7.36 14.09 10.45
C ASP A 257 -6.19 15.09 10.42
N GLN A 258 -5.77 15.46 9.22
CA GLN A 258 -4.58 16.31 9.01
C GLN A 258 -4.90 17.79 8.74
N ASN A 259 -6.09 18.13 8.21
CA ASN A 259 -6.59 19.51 8.12
C ASN A 259 -7.98 19.62 7.46
N LEU A 260 -9.06 19.20 8.14
CA LEU A 260 -10.40 19.36 7.56
C LEU A 260 -10.85 20.85 7.52
N ARG A 261 -10.55 21.50 6.40
CA ARG A 261 -11.29 22.69 5.90
C ARG A 261 -12.62 22.30 5.23
N SER A 262 -13.00 21.01 5.21
CA SER A 262 -14.09 20.46 4.38
C SER A 262 -15.33 20.01 5.20
N ARG A 263 -16.43 19.73 4.47
CA ARG A 263 -17.83 19.71 4.91
C ARG A 263 -18.27 18.53 5.81
N GLY A 264 -17.40 17.63 6.27
CA GLY A 264 -17.81 16.55 7.18
C GLY A 264 -16.78 15.44 7.40
N TYR A 265 -17.03 14.62 8.42
CA TYR A 265 -16.31 13.37 8.72
C TYR A 265 -17.03 12.19 8.06
N PRO A 266 -16.35 11.05 7.85
CA PRO A 266 -17.03 9.86 7.35
C PRO A 266 -18.23 9.50 8.24
N THR A 267 -19.35 9.13 7.62
CA THR A 267 -20.49 8.53 8.34
C THR A 267 -20.19 7.06 8.56
N LEU A 268 -20.28 6.59 9.80
CA LEU A 268 -19.87 5.23 10.15
C LEU A 268 -21.05 4.41 10.68
N ASP A 269 -21.23 3.21 10.12
CA ASP A 269 -22.13 2.17 10.59
C ASP A 269 -21.29 0.93 10.95
N LEU A 270 -20.86 0.88 12.22
CA LEU A 270 -19.85 -0.04 12.75
C LEU A 270 -20.35 -0.73 14.03
N PRO A 271 -21.33 -1.65 13.94
CA PRO A 271 -21.97 -2.26 15.10
C PRO A 271 -21.08 -3.20 15.93
N ALA A 272 -19.99 -3.73 15.35
CA ALA A 272 -19.13 -4.73 15.99
C ALA A 272 -17.72 -4.21 16.36
N LEU A 273 -17.55 -2.88 16.41
CA LEU A 273 -16.27 -2.21 16.59
C LEU A 273 -15.67 -2.46 17.98
N ASP A 274 -14.44 -2.96 18.06
CA ASP A 274 -13.76 -3.17 19.35
C ASP A 274 -12.84 -1.97 19.67
N HIS A 275 -12.08 -1.52 18.67
CA HIS A 275 -11.02 -0.52 18.84
C HIS A 275 -11.10 0.57 17.78
N ALA A 276 -11.08 1.83 18.23
CA ALA A 276 -11.01 3.00 17.38
C ALA A 276 -9.82 3.88 17.79
N THR A 277 -9.02 4.31 16.82
CA THR A 277 -7.95 5.30 17.03
C THR A 277 -8.18 6.48 16.11
N ILE A 278 -8.31 7.68 16.66
CA ILE A 278 -8.43 8.92 15.89
C ILE A 278 -7.21 9.81 16.18
N HIS A 279 -6.47 10.18 15.14
CA HIS A 279 -5.39 11.14 15.21
C HIS A 279 -5.87 12.49 14.68
N PHE A 280 -5.72 13.54 15.49
CA PHE A 280 -5.99 14.93 15.12
C PHE A 280 -4.68 15.69 15.07
N HIS A 281 -4.34 16.22 13.90
CA HIS A 281 -3.17 17.10 13.73
C HIS A 281 -3.61 18.56 13.70
N TRP A 282 -2.99 19.38 14.54
CA TRP A 282 -3.23 20.83 14.58
C TRP A 282 -2.12 21.57 13.83
N HIS A 283 -2.43 22.16 12.67
CA HIS A 283 -1.54 23.10 12.00
C HIS A 283 -2.05 24.54 12.17
N GLU A 284 -1.42 25.31 13.07
CA GLU A 284 -1.69 26.76 13.23
C GLU A 284 -1.34 27.58 11.96
N TYR A 285 -0.43 27.08 11.11
CA TYR A 285 0.06 27.81 9.93
C TYR A 285 -0.97 27.99 8.80
N LEU A 286 -2.10 27.26 8.82
CA LEU A 286 -3.12 27.38 7.78
C LEU A 286 -4.20 28.42 8.10
N LEU A 287 -4.07 29.19 9.18
CA LEU A 287 -4.98 30.29 9.54
C LEU A 287 -4.71 31.60 8.77
N VAL A 288 -3.63 31.72 7.99
CA VAL A 288 -3.12 33.03 7.54
C VAL A 288 -2.88 33.16 6.03
N ALA A 289 -3.54 32.36 5.18
CA ALA A 289 -3.54 32.64 3.73
C ALA A 289 -4.69 33.61 3.38
N PRO A 290 -4.42 34.90 3.05
CA PRO A 290 -5.47 35.85 2.71
C PRO A 290 -6.08 35.45 1.36
N GLY A 291 -7.37 35.11 1.33
CA GLY A 291 -8.10 34.80 0.10
C GLY A 291 -8.78 33.42 0.04
N CYS A 292 -8.50 32.50 0.96
CA CYS A 292 -9.23 31.22 1.04
C CYS A 292 -10.63 31.42 1.68
N ARG A 293 -11.68 31.52 0.85
CA ARG A 293 -13.09 31.67 1.28
C ARG A 293 -13.79 30.33 1.63
N SER A 294 -13.11 29.38 2.27
CA SER A 294 -13.78 28.18 2.83
C SER A 294 -13.49 28.07 4.33
N TYR A 295 -13.94 29.06 5.09
CA TYR A 295 -14.01 28.96 6.54
C TYR A 295 -15.23 28.11 6.90
N VAL A 296 -15.01 26.85 7.27
CA VAL A 296 -15.98 26.13 8.11
C VAL A 296 -15.96 26.83 9.47
N SER A 297 -17.12 27.26 9.98
CA SER A 297 -17.18 27.89 11.29
C SER A 297 -16.61 26.93 12.35
N ARG A 298 -15.97 27.48 13.39
CA ARG A 298 -15.44 26.68 14.52
C ARG A 298 -16.50 25.73 15.08
N GLU A 299 -17.76 26.16 15.12
CA GLU A 299 -18.92 25.36 15.52
C GLU A 299 -19.25 24.22 14.55
N GLY A 300 -19.17 24.45 13.24
CA GLY A 300 -19.40 23.42 12.23
C GLY A 300 -18.36 22.29 12.29
N SER A 301 -17.10 22.65 12.53
CA SER A 301 -16.01 21.68 12.74
C SER A 301 -16.22 20.86 14.03
N ILE A 302 -16.63 21.50 15.13
CA ILE A 302 -16.93 20.81 16.39
C ILE A 302 -18.11 19.85 16.22
N ARG A 303 -19.20 20.28 15.58
CA ARG A 303 -20.38 19.42 15.37
C ARG A 303 -20.06 18.21 14.51
N ALA A 304 -19.25 18.40 13.46
CA ALA A 304 -18.81 17.29 12.62
C ALA A 304 -17.96 16.29 13.42
N ARG A 305 -17.06 16.76 14.28
CA ARG A 305 -16.29 15.90 15.21
C ARG A 305 -17.19 15.13 16.18
N LEU A 306 -18.20 15.81 16.74
CA LEU A 306 -19.18 15.18 17.64
C LEU A 306 -19.98 14.08 16.93
N ASN A 307 -20.36 14.28 15.67
CA ASN A 307 -21.04 13.24 14.89
C ASN A 307 -20.15 12.01 14.68
N LEU A 308 -18.86 12.21 14.34
CA LEU A 308 -17.90 11.11 14.22
C LEU A 308 -17.82 10.30 15.53
N PHE A 309 -17.74 10.99 16.68
CA PHE A 309 -17.73 10.30 17.98
C PHE A 309 -19.05 9.57 18.25
N GLY A 310 -20.18 10.14 17.83
CA GLY A 310 -21.49 9.50 17.90
C GLY A 310 -21.53 8.18 17.14
N ASP A 311 -20.91 8.10 15.96
CA ASP A 311 -20.88 6.89 15.15
C ASP A 311 -19.93 5.81 15.71
N LEU A 312 -19.04 6.15 16.65
CA LEU A 312 -18.08 5.25 17.30
C LEU A 312 -18.55 4.70 18.65
N HIS A 313 -19.83 4.90 19.00
CA HIS A 313 -20.41 4.52 20.30
C HIS A 313 -20.29 3.04 20.67
N ASN A 314 -20.10 2.14 19.70
CA ASN A 314 -19.95 0.70 19.96
C ASN A 314 -18.52 0.29 20.32
N ALA A 315 -17.52 1.17 20.19
CA ALA A 315 -16.13 0.83 20.46
C ALA A 315 -15.85 0.57 21.95
N GLU A 316 -15.27 -0.58 22.28
CA GLU A 316 -14.81 -0.90 23.64
C GLU A 316 -13.62 -0.02 24.06
N SER A 317 -12.77 0.36 23.10
CA SER A 317 -11.63 1.24 23.34
C SER A 317 -11.55 2.32 22.26
N LEU A 318 -11.70 3.57 22.68
CA LEU A 318 -11.43 4.74 21.86
C LEU A 318 -10.13 5.41 22.31
N ILE A 319 -9.19 5.58 21.38
CA ILE A 319 -7.94 6.33 21.57
C ILE A 319 -8.01 7.59 20.72
N LEU A 320 -7.87 8.75 21.38
CA LEU A 320 -7.75 10.04 20.73
C LEU A 320 -6.32 10.54 20.87
N CYS A 321 -5.65 10.77 19.74
CA CYS A 321 -4.31 11.33 19.68
C CYS A 321 -4.41 12.76 19.17
N PHE A 322 -3.73 13.69 19.85
CA PHE A 322 -3.67 15.09 19.46
C PHE A 322 -2.21 15.49 19.31
N ASP A 323 -1.77 15.73 18.08
CA ASP A 323 -0.42 16.19 17.80
C ASP A 323 -0.44 17.71 17.63
N SER A 324 0.27 18.42 18.51
CA SER A 324 0.56 19.86 18.37
C SER A 324 1.94 20.02 17.74
N SER A 325 2.03 20.69 16.59
CA SER A 325 3.32 20.98 15.94
C SER A 325 4.17 22.04 16.66
N THR A 326 3.77 22.46 17.87
CA THR A 326 4.52 23.39 18.72
C THR A 326 5.16 22.61 19.86
N GLU A 327 6.48 22.80 20.07
CA GLU A 327 7.25 22.36 21.23
C GLU A 327 6.73 23.03 22.51
N VAL A 328 5.50 22.70 22.90
CA VAL A 328 5.03 22.82 24.27
C VAL A 328 4.50 21.45 24.60
N SER A 329 5.22 20.77 25.49
CA SER A 329 4.81 19.52 26.12
C SER A 329 3.39 19.65 26.69
N MET A 330 2.37 19.41 25.87
CA MET A 330 1.08 18.95 26.32
C MET A 330 1.14 17.44 26.18
N SER A 331 1.40 16.81 27.33
CA SER A 331 1.24 15.39 27.58
C SER A 331 0.22 14.75 26.65
N MET A 332 0.66 13.74 25.90
CA MET A 332 -0.16 12.81 25.12
C MET A 332 -1.41 12.44 25.93
N MET A 333 -2.53 13.12 25.68
CA MET A 333 -3.74 12.92 26.46
C MET A 333 -4.48 11.74 25.85
N ILE A 334 -4.05 10.53 26.19
CA ILE A 334 -4.83 9.32 25.91
C ILE A 334 -6.09 9.41 26.78
N MET A 335 -7.16 9.99 26.25
CA MET A 335 -8.49 9.70 26.78
C MET A 335 -8.85 8.29 26.34
N LYS A 336 -8.61 7.30 27.21
CA LYS A 336 -9.40 6.07 27.17
C LYS A 336 -10.78 6.42 27.68
N CYS A 337 -11.70 6.73 26.77
CA CYS A 337 -13.11 6.62 27.09
C CYS A 337 -13.41 5.12 27.18
N VAL A 338 -13.41 4.58 28.40
CA VAL A 338 -14.12 3.34 28.69
C VAL A 338 -15.57 3.78 28.83
N LEU A 339 -16.39 3.50 27.81
CA LEU A 339 -17.82 3.78 27.84
C LEU A 339 -18.53 2.89 28.87
#